data_AF-A0A4Z1CDJ9-F1
#
_entry.id   AF-A0A4Z1CDJ9-F1
#
_cell.length_a   1.000
_cell.length_b   1.000
_cell.length_c   1.000
_cell.angle_alpha   90.00
_cell.angle_beta   90.00
_cell.angle_gamma   90.00
#
_symmetry.space_group_name_H-M   'P 1'
#
loop_
_entity.id
_entity.type
_entity.pdbx_description
1 polymer ?
#
loop_
_entity_poly.entity_id
_entity_poly.type
_entity_poly.pdbx_seq_one_letter_code
_entity_poly.pdbx_strand_id
1 'polypeptide(L)'
;MRLVMARLALTALVTGFVSVVTPATTAVAVPVPCVVTTTGTGGVVQAAGDTFTTTSFELVAPPAAAAVEDVDVEVSLVHDNASQVRVRLAHATTSILQRRFVDSGPQVRPLTWDDEAASAYGPTSLAGAYRPDEPLAEHDGTAAQGQWRLLVDNWAGFRGRLESWSVRISYASCDADDDGAEDHSDNCTGVANPDQADRDADGVGDACDGDTDGDGRADTADGCRLVAAATATGCPRIATQVRLRKEKGRLVGRVRSDARACRSGAEVTLKRAKPGRDLRLVVLRARTSGRFTTRLPRAAGRFYVVVRGRYVPGVAECVWSRSTTVRVRR
;
A
#
# COMPACT_ATOMS: atom_id res chain seq x y z
N MET A 1 71.94 -45.69 26.10
CA MET A 1 72.23 -46.26 24.76
C MET A 1 71.16 -45.75 23.80
N ARG A 2 71.58 -44.99 22.77
CA ARG A 2 70.85 -44.54 21.56
C ARG A 2 69.65 -43.57 21.67
N LEU A 3 69.85 -42.41 21.02
CA LEU A 3 68.88 -41.52 20.39
C LEU A 3 67.81 -42.28 19.57
N VAL A 4 66.63 -41.69 19.33
CA VAL A 4 66.17 -41.22 18.00
C VAL A 4 64.83 -40.47 18.13
N MET A 5 64.75 -39.44 17.28
CA MET A 5 63.72 -38.41 17.11
C MET A 5 62.28 -38.89 16.93
N ALA A 6 61.35 -38.13 17.53
CA ALA A 6 59.95 -38.13 17.14
C ALA A 6 59.75 -37.31 15.85
N ARG A 7 59.29 -37.96 14.79
CA ARG A 7 58.57 -37.35 13.67
C ARG A 7 57.41 -38.29 13.36
N LEU A 8 56.17 -37.85 13.49
CA LEU A 8 55.07 -38.48 12.77
C LEU A 8 53.95 -37.45 12.46
N ALA A 9 53.85 -37.19 11.16
CA ALA A 9 52.73 -36.75 10.33
C ALA A 9 51.55 -36.02 10.97
N LEU A 10 51.41 -34.74 10.59
CA LEU A 10 50.16 -33.96 10.66
C LEU A 10 49.32 -34.31 9.43
N THR A 11 48.27 -35.12 9.60
CA THR A 11 47.26 -35.39 8.56
C THR A 11 46.28 -34.22 8.49
N ALA A 12 46.35 -33.43 7.42
CA ALA A 12 45.38 -32.40 7.12
C ALA A 12 44.10 -33.04 6.55
N LEU A 13 43.02 -33.05 7.34
CA LEU A 13 41.67 -33.33 6.88
C LEU A 13 41.13 -32.11 6.12
N VAL A 14 41.12 -32.20 4.79
CA VAL A 14 40.41 -31.24 3.94
C VAL A 14 38.93 -31.62 3.94
N THR A 15 38.14 -31.00 4.82
CA THR A 15 36.68 -31.07 4.77
C THR A 15 36.19 -30.14 3.66
N GLY A 16 35.87 -30.70 2.50
CA GLY A 16 35.17 -29.97 1.43
C GLY A 16 33.71 -29.76 1.81
N PHE A 17 33.33 -28.51 2.09
CA PHE A 17 31.93 -28.10 2.17
C PHE A 17 31.37 -27.97 0.75
N VAL A 18 30.49 -28.87 0.35
CA VAL A 18 29.66 -28.71 -0.85
C VAL A 18 28.46 -27.85 -0.44
N SER A 19 28.50 -26.55 -0.75
CA SER A 19 27.32 -25.69 -0.63
C SER A 19 26.35 -26.02 -1.76
N VAL A 20 25.30 -26.77 -1.44
CA VAL A 20 24.14 -26.93 -2.32
C VAL A 20 23.37 -25.61 -2.28
N VAL A 21 23.56 -24.77 -3.28
CA VAL A 21 22.72 -23.58 -3.50
C VAL A 21 21.41 -24.09 -4.09
N THR A 22 20.41 -24.29 -3.25
CA THR A 22 19.02 -24.42 -3.72
C THR A 22 18.59 -23.06 -4.29
N PRO A 23 18.14 -22.98 -5.56
CA PRO A 23 17.54 -21.74 -6.04
C PRO A 23 16.30 -21.46 -5.18
N ALA A 24 16.21 -20.23 -4.66
CA ALA A 24 14.97 -19.75 -4.09
C ALA A 24 13.92 -19.81 -5.21
N THR A 25 12.96 -20.72 -5.08
CA THR A 25 11.70 -20.65 -5.81
C THR A 25 11.10 -19.30 -5.48
N THR A 26 11.18 -18.37 -6.43
CA THR A 26 10.35 -17.17 -6.42
C THR A 26 8.92 -17.65 -6.33
N ALA A 27 8.28 -17.47 -5.18
CA ALA A 27 6.84 -17.58 -5.07
C ALA A 27 6.28 -16.56 -6.06
N VAL A 28 5.73 -17.05 -7.18
CA VAL A 28 4.86 -16.23 -8.01
C VAL A 28 3.72 -15.88 -7.08
N ALA A 29 3.59 -14.60 -6.71
CA ALA A 29 2.39 -14.13 -6.03
C ALA A 29 1.24 -14.53 -6.94
N VAL A 30 0.45 -15.51 -6.51
CA VAL A 30 -0.78 -15.85 -7.21
C VAL A 30 -1.60 -14.56 -7.12
N PRO A 31 -1.94 -13.90 -8.25
CA PRO A 31 -2.75 -12.69 -8.20
C PRO A 31 -4.00 -13.05 -7.40
N VAL A 32 -4.28 -12.28 -6.35
CA VAL A 32 -5.50 -12.48 -5.57
C VAL A 32 -6.63 -12.17 -6.55
N PRO A 33 -7.50 -13.13 -6.88
CA PRO A 33 -8.51 -12.92 -7.90
C PRO A 33 -9.41 -11.77 -7.48
N CYS A 34 -9.89 -11.00 -8.46
CA CYS A 34 -10.89 -9.97 -8.21
C CYS A 34 -12.15 -10.64 -7.67
N VAL A 35 -12.51 -10.36 -6.41
CA VAL A 35 -13.54 -11.10 -5.70
C VAL A 35 -14.58 -10.14 -5.16
N VAL A 36 -15.85 -10.44 -5.41
CA VAL A 36 -16.97 -9.81 -4.72
C VAL A 36 -17.73 -10.87 -3.94
N THR A 37 -17.95 -10.61 -2.64
CA THR A 37 -18.79 -11.44 -1.78
C THR A 37 -20.07 -10.69 -1.45
N THR A 38 -21.21 -11.22 -1.90
CA THR A 38 -22.53 -10.74 -1.47
C THR A 38 -23.07 -11.65 -0.38
N THR A 39 -23.54 -11.06 0.72
CA THR A 39 -24.21 -11.78 1.80
C THR A 39 -25.61 -11.25 2.02
N GLY A 40 -26.51 -12.10 2.51
CA GLY A 40 -27.86 -11.69 2.85
C GLY A 40 -28.41 -12.45 4.06
N THR A 41 -29.16 -11.73 4.89
CA THR A 41 -30.05 -12.38 5.86
C THR A 41 -31.20 -12.96 5.06
N GLY A 42 -31.35 -14.28 5.09
CA GLY A 42 -32.31 -14.96 4.23
C GLY A 42 -33.77 -14.64 4.56
N GLY A 43 -34.69 -15.30 3.87
CA GLY A 43 -36.12 -15.05 3.95
C GLY A 43 -36.95 -16.29 4.24
N VAL A 44 -38.26 -16.09 4.40
CA VAL A 44 -39.20 -17.21 4.49
C VAL A 44 -39.28 -17.90 3.13
N VAL A 45 -38.98 -19.20 3.11
CA VAL A 45 -39.22 -20.07 1.96
C VAL A 45 -40.66 -20.57 2.08
N GLN A 46 -41.52 -20.12 1.17
CA GLN A 46 -42.94 -20.43 1.25
C GLN A 46 -43.19 -21.92 1.05
N ALA A 47 -44.25 -22.44 1.67
CA ALA A 47 -44.70 -23.80 1.42
C ALA A 47 -45.27 -23.90 0.00
N ALA A 48 -45.08 -25.05 -0.64
CA ALA A 48 -45.84 -25.40 -1.82
C ALA A 48 -47.29 -25.78 -1.45
N GLY A 49 -48.25 -25.29 -2.22
CA GLY A 49 -49.56 -25.94 -2.34
C GLY A 49 -49.44 -27.17 -3.24
N ASP A 50 -50.26 -27.25 -4.29
CA ASP A 50 -50.27 -28.40 -5.22
C ASP A 50 -49.15 -28.37 -6.28
N THR A 51 -48.23 -27.40 -6.22
CA THR A 51 -47.15 -27.20 -7.21
C THR A 51 -45.80 -26.99 -6.52
N PHE A 52 -45.20 -25.81 -6.62
CA PHE A 52 -44.00 -25.41 -5.90
C PHE A 52 -43.96 -23.89 -5.78
N THR A 53 -43.14 -23.39 -4.87
CA THR A 53 -42.83 -21.96 -4.80
C THR A 53 -41.34 -21.75 -5.00
N THR A 54 -40.99 -20.64 -5.63
CA THR A 54 -39.58 -20.20 -5.76
C THR A 54 -39.42 -18.91 -4.98
N THR A 55 -38.51 -18.92 -4.02
CA THR A 55 -38.04 -17.70 -3.34
C THR A 55 -36.72 -17.28 -3.97
N SER A 56 -36.63 -16.04 -4.44
CA SER A 56 -35.43 -15.48 -5.07
C SER A 56 -34.81 -14.41 -4.20
N PHE A 57 -33.48 -14.44 -4.10
CA PHE A 57 -32.68 -13.40 -3.47
C PHE A 57 -31.79 -12.79 -4.57
N GLU A 58 -31.89 -11.48 -4.78
CA GLU A 58 -31.04 -10.78 -5.74
C GLU A 58 -29.70 -10.45 -5.08
N LEU A 59 -28.62 -10.68 -5.82
CA LEU A 59 -27.26 -10.43 -5.37
C LEU A 59 -26.75 -9.10 -5.92
N VAL A 60 -25.74 -8.53 -5.26
CA VAL A 60 -24.95 -7.44 -5.82
C VAL A 60 -23.96 -8.06 -6.78
N ALA A 61 -24.10 -7.73 -8.06
CA ALA A 61 -23.16 -8.20 -9.08
C ALA A 61 -21.83 -7.44 -8.96
N PRO A 62 -20.71 -8.10 -9.33
CA PRO A 62 -19.46 -7.40 -9.59
C PRO A 62 -19.67 -6.19 -10.52
N PRO A 63 -19.03 -5.04 -10.22
CA PRO A 63 -19.12 -3.85 -11.08
C PRO A 63 -18.40 -4.06 -12.42
N ALA A 64 -17.45 -5.00 -12.47
CA ALA A 64 -16.64 -5.27 -13.65
C ALA A 64 -17.37 -6.11 -14.70
N ALA A 65 -17.13 -5.78 -15.97
CA ALA A 65 -17.58 -6.57 -17.12
C ALA A 65 -16.70 -7.81 -17.40
N ALA A 66 -15.70 -8.07 -16.56
CA ALA A 66 -14.74 -9.15 -16.73
C ALA A 66 -15.39 -10.54 -16.64
N ALA A 67 -14.69 -11.54 -17.17
CA ALA A 67 -15.15 -12.92 -17.13
C ALA A 67 -15.13 -13.49 -15.71
N VAL A 68 -16.19 -14.18 -15.31
CA VAL A 68 -16.22 -15.03 -14.11
C VAL A 68 -15.15 -16.12 -14.26
N GLU A 69 -14.40 -16.38 -13.19
CA GLU A 69 -13.41 -17.45 -13.11
C GLU A 69 -13.79 -18.54 -12.12
N ASP A 70 -14.55 -18.18 -11.08
CA ASP A 70 -14.92 -19.10 -10.00
C ASP A 70 -16.11 -18.53 -9.19
N VAL A 71 -16.93 -19.42 -8.63
CA VAL A 71 -18.12 -19.07 -7.86
C VAL A 71 -18.28 -20.02 -6.68
N ASP A 72 -18.26 -19.48 -5.45
CA ASP A 72 -18.63 -20.22 -4.24
C ASP A 72 -20.00 -19.76 -3.75
N VAL A 73 -20.86 -20.71 -3.34
CA VAL A 73 -22.14 -20.39 -2.69
C VAL A 73 -22.17 -21.02 -1.30
N GLU A 74 -22.50 -20.26 -0.26
CA GLU A 74 -22.82 -20.77 1.06
C GLU A 74 -24.28 -20.46 1.42
N VAL A 75 -24.96 -21.42 2.04
CA VAL A 75 -26.36 -21.31 2.44
C VAL A 75 -26.59 -22.02 3.76
N SER A 76 -27.28 -21.33 4.68
CA SER A 76 -27.90 -21.93 5.86
C SER A 76 -29.41 -21.95 5.68
N LEU A 77 -29.97 -23.15 5.52
CA LEU A 77 -31.40 -23.38 5.33
C LEU A 77 -31.96 -24.16 6.51
N VAL A 78 -33.09 -23.68 7.04
CA VAL A 78 -33.92 -24.38 8.01
C VAL A 78 -35.25 -24.78 7.40
N HIS A 79 -35.49 -26.10 7.33
CA HIS A 79 -36.69 -26.63 6.71
C HIS A 79 -37.06 -28.00 7.29
N ASP A 80 -38.31 -28.20 7.72
CA ASP A 80 -38.78 -29.43 8.40
C ASP A 80 -38.74 -30.68 7.51
N ASN A 81 -38.74 -30.50 6.18
CA ASN A 81 -38.50 -31.57 5.20
C ASN A 81 -37.66 -31.06 4.02
N ALA A 82 -36.35 -30.94 4.19
CA ALA A 82 -35.46 -30.37 3.17
C ALA A 82 -35.35 -31.25 1.90
N SER A 83 -35.75 -32.53 1.95
CA SER A 83 -35.74 -33.43 0.78
C SER A 83 -36.61 -33.00 -0.40
N GLN A 84 -37.54 -32.08 -0.15
CA GLN A 84 -38.40 -31.47 -1.16
C GLN A 84 -38.00 -30.01 -1.44
N VAL A 85 -36.77 -29.62 -1.11
CA VAL A 85 -36.21 -28.31 -1.41
C VAL A 85 -35.07 -28.45 -2.40
N ARG A 86 -34.97 -27.50 -3.34
CA ARG A 86 -33.87 -27.37 -4.28
C ARG A 86 -33.26 -25.98 -4.18
N VAL A 87 -31.94 -25.90 -4.22
CA VAL A 87 -31.22 -24.62 -4.30
C VAL A 87 -30.52 -24.52 -5.65
N ARG A 88 -30.61 -23.35 -6.27
CA ARG A 88 -30.01 -23.05 -7.59
C ARG A 88 -29.39 -21.66 -7.57
N LEU A 89 -28.34 -21.48 -8.36
CA LEU A 89 -27.80 -20.16 -8.68
C LEU A 89 -28.15 -19.83 -10.13
N ALA A 90 -28.62 -18.62 -10.38
CA ALA A 90 -28.99 -18.17 -11.71
C ALA A 90 -28.30 -16.85 -12.07
N HIS A 91 -27.75 -16.81 -13.27
CA HIS A 91 -27.19 -15.63 -13.93
C HIS A 91 -27.39 -15.78 -15.45
N ALA A 92 -26.34 -15.88 -16.27
CA ALA A 92 -26.45 -16.15 -17.71
C ALA A 92 -27.02 -17.57 -17.97
N THR A 93 -26.59 -18.51 -17.15
CA THR A 93 -27.06 -19.90 -17.07
C THR A 93 -27.63 -20.16 -15.67
N THR A 94 -28.08 -21.38 -15.39
CA THR A 94 -28.60 -21.73 -14.05
C THR A 94 -28.02 -23.06 -13.62
N SER A 95 -27.17 -23.05 -12.60
CA SER A 95 -26.62 -24.26 -11.99
C SER A 95 -27.47 -24.71 -10.81
N ILE A 96 -27.79 -26.00 -10.77
CA ILE A 96 -28.43 -26.62 -9.61
C ILE A 96 -27.38 -27.01 -8.57
N LEU A 97 -27.38 -26.30 -7.43
CA LEU A 97 -26.46 -26.57 -6.32
C LEU A 97 -26.82 -27.88 -5.62
N GLN A 98 -28.10 -28.06 -5.31
CA GLN A 98 -28.61 -29.30 -4.72
C GLN A 98 -30.05 -29.53 -5.18
N ARG A 99 -30.30 -30.63 -5.89
CA ARG A 99 -31.63 -31.02 -6.40
C ARG A 99 -32.59 -31.38 -5.28
N ARG A 100 -32.08 -32.11 -4.28
CA ARG A 100 -32.84 -32.59 -3.11
C ARG A 100 -31.89 -32.78 -1.93
N PHE A 101 -32.25 -32.29 -0.76
CA PHE A 101 -31.48 -32.58 0.44
C PHE A 101 -31.79 -33.99 0.96
N VAL A 102 -30.85 -34.60 1.67
CA VAL A 102 -31.05 -35.92 2.28
C VAL A 102 -31.70 -35.83 3.66
N ASP A 103 -31.69 -34.64 4.26
CA ASP A 103 -32.30 -34.38 5.56
C ASP A 103 -33.84 -34.47 5.43
N SER A 104 -34.44 -35.47 6.08
CA SER A 104 -35.89 -35.63 6.21
C SER A 104 -36.48 -34.88 7.41
N GLY A 105 -35.70 -33.97 8.01
CA GLY A 105 -36.01 -33.17 9.20
C GLY A 105 -35.35 -31.79 9.10
N PRO A 106 -35.45 -30.95 10.16
CA PRO A 106 -34.86 -29.61 10.18
C PRO A 106 -33.36 -29.64 9.91
N GLN A 107 -32.94 -29.08 8.77
CA GLN A 107 -31.55 -28.73 8.54
C GLN A 107 -31.22 -27.48 9.36
N VAL A 108 -30.10 -27.43 10.08
CA VAL A 108 -29.59 -26.19 10.69
C VAL A 108 -28.06 -26.26 10.64
N ARG A 109 -27.48 -26.02 9.47
CA ARG A 109 -26.02 -25.94 9.31
C ARG A 109 -25.66 -25.21 8.02
N PRO A 110 -24.58 -24.40 8.02
CA PRO A 110 -24.05 -23.81 6.81
C PRO A 110 -23.47 -24.90 5.92
N LEU A 111 -23.90 -24.92 4.66
CA LEU A 111 -23.34 -25.74 3.61
C LEU A 111 -22.74 -24.81 2.56
N THR A 112 -21.57 -25.16 2.06
CA THR A 112 -20.91 -24.46 0.96
C THR A 112 -20.95 -25.36 -0.27
N TRP A 113 -21.32 -24.81 -1.41
CA TRP A 113 -21.29 -25.43 -2.72
C TRP A 113 -20.16 -24.78 -3.51
N ASP A 114 -19.24 -25.64 -3.93
CA ASP A 114 -17.95 -25.33 -4.51
C ASP A 114 -17.61 -26.58 -5.36
N ASP A 115 -17.33 -26.42 -6.65
CA ASP A 115 -17.06 -27.54 -7.56
C ASP A 115 -15.65 -28.14 -7.41
N GLU A 116 -14.72 -27.41 -6.80
CA GLU A 116 -13.42 -27.87 -6.34
C GLU A 116 -13.52 -28.74 -5.08
N ALA A 117 -14.61 -28.62 -4.32
CA ALA A 117 -14.82 -29.40 -3.10
C ALA A 117 -14.64 -30.90 -3.36
N ALA A 118 -14.00 -31.63 -2.44
CA ALA A 118 -13.70 -33.04 -2.66
C ALA A 118 -14.92 -33.97 -2.46
N SER A 119 -15.92 -33.53 -1.70
CA SER A 119 -17.01 -34.39 -1.21
C SER A 119 -18.33 -34.10 -1.92
N ALA A 120 -19.11 -35.14 -2.22
CA ALA A 120 -20.51 -34.97 -2.58
C ALA A 120 -21.38 -34.86 -1.32
N TYR A 121 -22.48 -34.11 -1.39
CA TYR A 121 -23.44 -34.03 -0.30
C TYR A 121 -24.26 -35.34 -0.18
N GLY A 122 -24.52 -35.79 1.05
CA GLY A 122 -25.19 -37.06 1.32
C GLY A 122 -25.66 -37.25 2.78
N PRO A 123 -26.19 -38.44 3.13
CA PRO A 123 -26.88 -38.72 4.41
C PRO A 123 -26.11 -38.40 5.68
N THR A 124 -24.77 -38.41 5.62
CA THR A 124 -23.88 -38.15 6.75
C THR A 124 -23.18 -36.80 6.67
N SER A 125 -23.54 -35.96 5.69
CA SER A 125 -22.93 -34.64 5.48
C SER A 125 -23.21 -33.72 6.66
N LEU A 126 -22.16 -33.12 7.21
CA LEU A 126 -22.22 -32.09 8.26
C LEU A 126 -22.07 -30.69 7.64
N ALA A 127 -21.79 -29.66 8.43
CA ALA A 127 -21.40 -28.36 7.90
C ALA A 127 -20.08 -28.50 7.11
N GLY A 128 -19.96 -27.81 5.98
CA GLY A 128 -18.75 -27.86 5.14
C GLY A 128 -19.02 -27.67 3.65
N ALA A 129 -17.98 -27.84 2.85
CA ALA A 129 -18.00 -27.68 1.40
C ALA A 129 -18.31 -28.99 0.67
N TYR A 130 -19.16 -28.90 -0.35
CA TYR A 130 -19.63 -30.02 -1.15
C TYR A 130 -19.76 -29.64 -2.63
N ARG A 131 -19.55 -30.62 -3.51
CA ARG A 131 -19.77 -30.44 -4.94
C ARG A 131 -21.26 -30.18 -5.22
N PRO A 132 -21.58 -29.19 -6.06
CA PRO A 132 -22.94 -29.01 -6.52
C PRO A 132 -23.38 -30.14 -7.46
N ASP A 133 -24.69 -30.36 -7.57
CA ASP A 133 -25.28 -31.35 -8.49
C ASP A 133 -25.05 -31.00 -9.98
N GLU A 134 -24.92 -29.71 -10.29
CA GLU A 134 -24.45 -29.17 -11.57
C GLU A 134 -23.31 -28.17 -11.29
N PRO A 135 -22.17 -28.24 -12.00
CA PRO A 135 -20.99 -27.43 -11.71
C PRO A 135 -21.26 -25.92 -11.69
N LEU A 136 -20.57 -25.21 -10.80
CA LEU A 136 -20.59 -23.75 -10.79
C LEU A 136 -19.69 -23.15 -11.88
N ALA A 137 -18.68 -23.91 -12.36
CA ALA A 137 -17.92 -23.60 -13.57
C ALA A 137 -18.76 -23.42 -14.86
N GLU A 138 -20.07 -23.76 -14.87
CA GLU A 138 -20.95 -23.36 -15.99
C GLU A 138 -21.13 -21.85 -16.12
N HIS A 139 -20.71 -21.08 -15.11
CA HIS A 139 -20.69 -19.63 -15.13
C HIS A 139 -19.35 -19.04 -15.64
N ASP A 140 -18.30 -19.85 -15.78
CA ASP A 140 -16.97 -19.39 -16.18
C ASP A 140 -16.98 -18.78 -17.58
N GLY A 141 -16.21 -17.72 -17.75
CA GLY A 141 -16.12 -16.99 -19.01
C GLY A 141 -17.33 -16.11 -19.32
N THR A 142 -18.40 -16.17 -18.54
CA THR A 142 -19.53 -15.23 -18.65
C THR A 142 -19.20 -13.89 -18.01
N ALA A 143 -19.84 -12.80 -18.42
CA ALA A 143 -19.59 -11.49 -17.84
C ALA A 143 -20.06 -11.43 -16.38
N ALA A 144 -19.17 -11.10 -15.44
CA ALA A 144 -19.45 -11.08 -14.02
C ALA A 144 -20.56 -10.09 -13.63
N GLN A 145 -20.65 -8.95 -14.33
CA GLN A 145 -21.78 -8.03 -14.23
C GLN A 145 -23.14 -8.67 -14.63
N GLY A 146 -24.24 -8.05 -14.22
CA GLY A 146 -25.59 -8.45 -14.61
C GLY A 146 -26.44 -8.93 -13.44
N GLN A 147 -27.52 -9.67 -13.71
CA GLN A 147 -28.43 -10.11 -12.65
C GLN A 147 -28.05 -11.50 -12.12
N TRP A 148 -27.68 -11.56 -10.85
CA TRP A 148 -27.45 -12.80 -10.12
C TRP A 148 -28.60 -13.06 -9.14
N ARG A 149 -29.07 -14.30 -9.08
CA ARG A 149 -30.16 -14.72 -8.18
C ARG A 149 -29.88 -16.06 -7.54
N LEU A 150 -29.96 -16.11 -6.21
CA LEU A 150 -30.08 -17.36 -5.47
C LEU A 150 -31.55 -17.75 -5.41
N LEU A 151 -31.86 -18.96 -5.88
CA LEU A 151 -33.22 -19.47 -5.99
C LEU A 151 -33.39 -20.67 -5.07
N VAL A 152 -34.42 -20.62 -4.22
CA VAL A 152 -34.84 -21.75 -3.39
C VAL A 152 -36.22 -22.19 -3.85
N ASP A 153 -36.31 -23.37 -4.45
CA ASP A 153 -37.57 -23.98 -4.82
C ASP A 153 -38.02 -24.93 -3.72
N ASN A 154 -39.29 -24.84 -3.33
CA ASN A 154 -39.89 -25.72 -2.33
C ASN A 154 -41.12 -26.41 -2.91
N TRP A 155 -41.16 -27.74 -2.86
CA TRP A 155 -42.31 -28.61 -3.17
C TRP A 155 -42.97 -29.18 -1.91
N ALA A 156 -42.47 -28.88 -0.71
CA ALA A 156 -43.03 -29.35 0.53
C ALA A 156 -44.27 -28.55 0.92
N GLY A 157 -45.23 -29.22 1.58
CA GLY A 157 -46.35 -28.55 2.25
C GLY A 157 -45.94 -27.76 3.51
N PHE A 158 -44.65 -27.77 3.86
CA PHE A 158 -44.10 -27.05 5.01
C PHE A 158 -43.33 -25.82 4.55
N ARG A 159 -43.37 -24.77 5.37
CA ARG A 159 -42.54 -23.58 5.18
C ARG A 159 -41.11 -23.88 5.65
N GLY A 160 -40.14 -23.21 5.05
CA GLY A 160 -38.78 -23.11 5.59
C GLY A 160 -38.34 -21.67 5.75
N ARG A 161 -37.06 -21.53 6.09
CA ARG A 161 -36.39 -20.24 6.21
C ARG A 161 -34.96 -20.40 5.75
N LEU A 162 -34.55 -19.53 4.83
CA LEU A 162 -33.15 -19.25 4.62
C LEU A 162 -32.69 -18.34 5.77
N GLU A 163 -31.72 -18.78 6.56
CA GLU A 163 -31.20 -17.97 7.67
C GLU A 163 -30.14 -17.00 7.16
N SER A 164 -29.20 -17.51 6.38
CA SER A 164 -28.14 -16.74 5.75
C SER A 164 -27.76 -17.37 4.41
N TRP A 165 -27.21 -16.54 3.55
CA TRP A 165 -26.51 -16.97 2.35
C TRP A 165 -25.34 -16.03 2.08
N SER A 166 -24.32 -16.57 1.44
CA SER A 166 -23.16 -15.86 0.92
C SER A 166 -22.88 -16.38 -0.47
N VAL A 167 -22.58 -15.51 -1.43
CA VAL A 167 -22.09 -15.90 -2.74
C VAL A 167 -20.85 -15.09 -3.03
N ARG A 168 -19.77 -15.79 -3.35
CA ARG A 168 -18.47 -15.24 -3.67
C ARG A 168 -18.22 -15.48 -5.15
N ILE A 169 -17.95 -14.41 -5.89
CA ILE A 169 -17.69 -14.47 -7.33
C ILE A 169 -16.28 -13.95 -7.55
N SER A 170 -15.43 -14.79 -8.13
CA SER A 170 -14.09 -14.47 -8.60
C SER A 170 -14.14 -14.16 -10.10
N TYR A 171 -13.41 -13.14 -10.57
CA TYR A 171 -13.41 -12.73 -11.97
C TYR A 171 -12.04 -12.21 -12.43
N ALA A 172 -11.82 -12.25 -13.75
CA ALA A 172 -10.49 -12.19 -14.36
C ALA A 172 -9.76 -10.84 -14.21
N SER A 173 -10.49 -9.72 -14.15
CA SER A 173 -9.88 -8.39 -14.02
C SER A 173 -10.83 -7.39 -13.36
N CYS A 174 -10.28 -6.50 -12.55
CA CYS A 174 -10.95 -5.43 -11.84
C CYS A 174 -10.04 -4.21 -11.88
N ASP A 175 -10.64 -3.08 -12.19
CA ASP A 175 -10.02 -1.75 -12.17
C ASP A 175 -11.15 -0.84 -11.69
N ALA A 176 -11.17 -0.59 -10.38
CA ALA A 176 -12.30 0.04 -9.70
C ALA A 176 -12.36 1.56 -9.93
N ASP A 177 -11.26 2.19 -10.33
CA ASP A 177 -11.18 3.62 -10.60
C ASP A 177 -10.87 3.98 -12.07
N ASP A 178 -10.86 2.96 -12.94
CA ASP A 178 -10.72 3.04 -14.40
C ASP A 178 -9.40 3.72 -14.83
N ASP A 179 -8.31 3.48 -14.10
CA ASP A 179 -7.02 4.14 -14.33
C ASP A 179 -6.02 3.28 -15.15
N GLY A 180 -6.35 2.00 -15.37
CA GLY A 180 -5.56 1.03 -16.11
C GLY A 180 -4.63 0.16 -15.27
N ALA A 181 -4.60 0.32 -13.94
CA ALA A 181 -4.00 -0.61 -13.01
C ALA A 181 -5.06 -1.58 -12.47
N GLU A 182 -4.72 -2.87 -12.37
CA GLU A 182 -5.67 -3.85 -11.83
C GLU A 182 -5.67 -3.79 -10.30
N ASP A 183 -6.83 -3.84 -9.63
CA ASP A 183 -6.99 -3.58 -8.19
C ASP A 183 -6.02 -4.36 -7.28
N HIS A 184 -5.63 -5.58 -7.68
CA HIS A 184 -4.73 -6.42 -6.90
C HIS A 184 -3.25 -6.01 -7.01
N SER A 185 -2.94 -5.18 -8.00
CA SER A 185 -1.63 -4.57 -8.25
C SER A 185 -1.63 -3.06 -8.09
N ASP A 186 -2.81 -2.47 -7.91
CA ASP A 186 -3.02 -1.03 -7.76
C ASP A 186 -2.76 -0.60 -6.30
N ASN A 187 -1.80 0.30 -6.13
CA ASN A 187 -1.47 0.88 -4.83
C ASN A 187 -2.45 2.00 -4.39
N CYS A 188 -3.45 2.34 -5.20
CA CYS A 188 -4.55 3.25 -4.88
C CYS A 188 -5.90 2.85 -5.52
N THR A 189 -6.43 1.67 -5.18
CA THR A 189 -7.68 1.04 -5.72
C THR A 189 -8.96 1.90 -5.82
N GLY A 190 -8.99 3.12 -5.31
CA GLY A 190 -10.14 4.03 -5.46
C GLY A 190 -9.76 5.46 -5.86
N VAL A 191 -8.51 5.70 -6.26
CA VAL A 191 -7.98 7.01 -6.63
C VAL A 191 -6.99 6.84 -7.79
N ALA A 192 -7.49 7.10 -8.99
CA ALA A 192 -6.74 6.93 -10.23
C ALA A 192 -5.32 7.53 -10.17
N ASN A 193 -4.33 6.66 -10.32
CA ASN A 193 -2.90 6.92 -10.40
C ASN A 193 -2.22 5.95 -11.40
N PRO A 194 -2.41 6.14 -12.72
CA PRO A 194 -1.92 5.21 -13.74
C PRO A 194 -0.40 4.98 -13.76
N ASP A 195 0.38 5.86 -13.13
CA ASP A 195 1.83 5.74 -13.01
C ASP A 195 2.28 4.90 -11.82
N GLN A 196 1.34 4.50 -10.95
CA GLN A 196 1.56 3.66 -9.77
C GLN A 196 2.72 4.16 -8.93
N ALA A 197 2.87 5.50 -8.86
CA ALA A 197 3.93 6.13 -8.09
C ALA A 197 3.75 5.82 -6.60
N ASP A 198 4.81 5.31 -5.98
CA ASP A 198 4.92 5.02 -4.55
C ASP A 198 6.35 5.38 -4.14
N ARG A 199 6.49 6.58 -3.60
CA ARG A 199 7.78 7.23 -3.40
C ARG A 199 8.52 6.73 -2.17
N ASP A 200 7.80 6.34 -1.12
CA ASP A 200 8.38 5.84 0.12
C ASP A 200 8.40 4.29 0.19
N ALA A 201 7.77 3.64 -0.78
CA ALA A 201 7.71 2.20 -0.99
C ALA A 201 6.97 1.46 0.14
N ASP A 202 5.93 2.08 0.70
CA ASP A 202 5.09 1.47 1.74
C ASP A 202 3.92 0.64 1.17
N GLY A 203 3.70 0.70 -0.15
CA GLY A 203 2.63 0.00 -0.86
C GLY A 203 1.34 0.82 -1.01
N VAL A 204 1.31 2.07 -0.57
CA VAL A 204 0.25 3.05 -0.78
C VAL A 204 0.74 4.08 -1.81
N GLY A 205 -0.02 4.31 -2.88
CA GLY A 205 0.43 5.21 -3.94
C GLY A 205 0.41 6.68 -3.53
N ASP A 206 1.29 7.50 -4.13
CA ASP A 206 1.45 8.95 -3.92
C ASP A 206 0.12 9.73 -4.03
N ALA A 207 -0.87 9.18 -4.75
CA ALA A 207 -2.18 9.78 -4.98
C ALA A 207 -3.16 9.60 -3.80
N CYS A 208 -3.04 8.50 -3.06
CA CYS A 208 -3.91 8.15 -1.93
C CYS A 208 -3.16 8.09 -0.58
N ASP A 209 -1.84 8.28 -0.59
CA ASP A 209 -1.02 8.39 0.59
C ASP A 209 -1.08 9.81 1.21
N GLY A 210 -1.15 9.85 2.54
CA GLY A 210 -1.13 11.08 3.34
C GLY A 210 0.26 11.50 3.83
N ASP A 211 1.29 10.70 3.62
CA ASP A 211 2.71 10.95 3.99
C ASP A 211 3.64 10.52 2.84
N THR A 212 3.52 11.18 1.67
CA THR A 212 4.11 10.75 0.38
C THR A 212 5.63 10.53 0.38
N ASP A 213 6.37 11.03 1.36
CA ASP A 213 7.81 10.80 1.46
C ASP A 213 8.25 9.95 2.66
N GLY A 214 7.29 9.43 3.44
CA GLY A 214 7.52 8.47 4.51
C GLY A 214 8.40 8.97 5.65
N ASP A 215 8.46 10.29 5.86
CA ASP A 215 9.31 10.87 6.92
C ASP A 215 8.61 10.97 8.29
N GLY A 216 7.34 10.54 8.34
CA GLY A 216 6.49 10.53 9.52
C GLY A 216 5.71 11.83 9.68
N ARG A 217 5.57 12.64 8.63
CA ARG A 217 4.94 13.95 8.68
C ARG A 217 3.93 14.10 7.54
N ALA A 218 2.66 14.03 7.91
CA ALA A 218 1.56 14.18 6.96
C ALA A 218 1.75 15.37 5.99
N ASP A 219 1.46 15.12 4.71
CA ASP A 219 1.63 16.04 3.58
C ASP A 219 1.06 17.44 3.82
N THR A 220 -0.08 17.50 4.53
CA THR A 220 -0.76 18.76 4.85
C THR A 220 0.02 19.64 5.82
N ALA A 221 0.88 19.03 6.62
CA ALA A 221 1.80 19.71 7.52
C ALA A 221 3.18 19.85 6.90
N ASP A 222 3.57 19.01 5.93
CA ASP A 222 4.90 18.89 5.36
C ASP A 222 5.34 20.07 4.48
N GLY A 223 6.52 20.63 4.78
CA GLY A 223 7.07 21.76 4.04
C GLY A 223 7.73 21.38 2.73
N CYS A 224 8.16 20.13 2.58
CA CYS A 224 8.79 19.53 1.43
C CYS A 224 8.26 18.12 1.11
N ARG A 225 6.93 17.93 1.15
CA ARG A 225 6.10 16.75 0.78
C ARG A 225 6.72 15.57 0.00
N LEU A 226 7.65 15.82 -0.92
CA LEU A 226 8.25 14.83 -1.81
C LEU A 226 9.71 14.52 -1.45
N VAL A 227 10.20 14.95 -0.30
CA VAL A 227 11.61 14.87 0.10
C VAL A 227 11.73 14.59 1.60
N ALA A 228 11.83 13.30 1.90
CA ALA A 228 11.90 12.79 3.26
C ALA A 228 12.94 13.53 4.12
N ALA A 229 12.49 14.14 5.21
CA ALA A 229 13.35 14.89 6.11
C ALA A 229 12.76 15.00 7.53
N ALA A 230 13.22 14.14 8.44
CA ALA A 230 12.93 14.17 9.89
C ALA A 230 13.32 15.49 10.60
N THR A 231 12.55 16.54 10.36
CA THR A 231 12.80 17.93 10.73
C THR A 231 11.48 18.59 11.10
N ALA A 232 11.54 19.69 11.87
CA ALA A 232 10.32 20.33 12.36
C ALA A 232 9.45 20.90 11.23
N THR A 233 10.06 21.31 10.11
CA THR A 233 9.31 21.81 8.96
C THR A 233 9.03 20.77 7.89
N GLY A 234 9.51 19.53 8.01
CA GLY A 234 9.42 18.55 6.92
C GLY A 234 10.31 18.91 5.73
N CYS A 235 11.44 19.60 5.95
CA CYS A 235 12.34 19.97 4.86
C CYS A 235 13.79 19.67 5.22
N PRO A 236 14.60 19.21 4.25
CA PRO A 236 15.99 18.85 4.53
C PRO A 236 16.79 20.05 5.04
N ARG A 237 17.63 19.79 6.05
CA ARG A 237 18.56 20.78 6.59
C ARG A 237 19.78 20.91 5.69
N ILE A 238 19.78 21.93 4.84
CA ILE A 238 20.86 22.14 3.88
C ILE A 238 21.89 23.11 4.43
N ALA A 239 23.16 22.67 4.45
CA ALA A 239 24.27 23.48 4.93
C ALA A 239 24.47 24.73 4.07
N THR A 240 24.77 25.86 4.73
CA THR A 240 25.32 27.03 4.07
C THR A 240 26.77 27.24 4.52
N GLN A 241 27.62 27.69 3.60
CA GLN A 241 29.00 28.05 3.89
C GLN A 241 29.26 29.46 3.40
N VAL A 242 29.84 30.31 4.24
CA VAL A 242 30.16 31.68 3.86
C VAL A 242 31.65 31.96 3.99
N ARG A 243 32.24 32.53 2.93
CA ARG A 243 33.62 33.01 2.93
C ARG A 243 33.63 34.53 2.84
N LEU A 244 34.51 35.15 3.62
CA LEU A 244 34.78 36.59 3.61
C LEU A 244 36.25 36.81 3.30
N ARG A 245 36.56 37.78 2.43
CA ARG A 245 37.92 38.19 2.09
C ARG A 245 38.00 39.71 1.99
N LYS A 246 39.19 40.26 2.24
CA LYS A 246 39.51 41.66 2.00
C LYS A 246 40.06 41.78 0.59
N GLU A 247 39.48 42.68 -0.20
CA GLU A 247 40.00 43.11 -1.50
C GLU A 247 40.25 44.63 -1.47
N LYS A 248 40.89 45.18 -2.50
CA LYS A 248 41.27 46.62 -2.56
C LYS A 248 40.06 47.52 -2.24
N GLY A 249 40.07 48.11 -1.03
CA GLY A 249 39.02 49.01 -0.53
C GLY A 249 37.67 48.38 -0.17
N ARG A 250 37.52 47.04 -0.22
CA ARG A 250 36.22 46.36 -0.01
C ARG A 250 36.35 45.08 0.81
N LEU A 251 35.24 44.69 1.43
CA LEU A 251 35.04 43.32 1.90
C LEU A 251 34.13 42.61 0.90
N VAL A 252 34.60 41.49 0.37
CA VAL A 252 33.86 40.65 -0.56
C VAL A 252 33.61 39.29 0.07
N GLY A 253 32.48 38.69 -0.26
CA GLY A 253 32.22 37.34 0.19
C GLY A 253 31.24 36.60 -0.71
N ARG A 254 31.12 35.30 -0.43
CA ARG A 254 30.25 34.40 -1.17
C ARG A 254 29.63 33.39 -0.22
N VAL A 255 28.31 33.27 -0.29
CA VAL A 255 27.54 32.18 0.28
C VAL A 255 27.53 31.02 -0.72
N ARG A 256 27.83 29.82 -0.24
CA ARG A 256 27.82 28.55 -0.99
C ARG A 256 26.84 27.60 -0.28
N SER A 257 26.11 26.85 -1.07
CA SER A 257 25.18 25.82 -0.62
C SER A 257 24.82 24.99 -1.86
N ASP A 258 24.48 23.73 -1.64
CA ASP A 258 24.04 22.81 -2.68
C ASP A 258 22.66 23.22 -3.22
N ALA A 259 21.81 23.76 -2.33
CA ALA A 259 20.57 24.43 -2.75
C ALA A 259 20.80 25.87 -3.20
N ARG A 260 20.39 26.17 -4.44
CA ARG A 260 20.41 27.54 -4.99
C ARG A 260 19.60 28.51 -4.12
N ALA A 261 18.48 28.07 -3.58
CA ALA A 261 17.62 28.92 -2.75
C ALA A 261 18.31 29.34 -1.44
N CYS A 262 19.17 28.49 -0.86
CA CYS A 262 19.90 28.81 0.36
C CYS A 262 21.04 29.82 0.18
N ARG A 263 21.55 30.00 -1.05
CA ARG A 263 22.56 31.03 -1.37
C ARG A 263 21.97 32.30 -1.98
N SER A 264 20.86 32.19 -2.70
CA SER A 264 20.23 33.30 -3.42
C SER A 264 19.45 34.19 -2.45
N GLY A 265 19.79 35.48 -2.38
CA GLY A 265 19.08 36.41 -1.49
C GLY A 265 19.36 36.19 0.00
N ALA A 266 20.34 35.34 0.35
CA ALA A 266 20.70 35.05 1.74
C ALA A 266 21.05 36.33 2.51
N GLU A 267 20.49 36.49 3.71
CA GLU A 267 20.78 37.63 4.59
C GLU A 267 22.15 37.44 5.24
N VAL A 268 23.07 38.37 4.97
CA VAL A 268 24.45 38.36 5.45
C VAL A 268 24.67 39.54 6.38
N THR A 269 24.91 39.28 7.66
CA THR A 269 25.23 40.31 8.64
C THR A 269 26.74 40.43 8.83
N LEU A 270 27.32 41.59 8.52
CA LEU A 270 28.70 41.91 8.85
C LEU A 270 28.80 42.30 10.33
N LYS A 271 29.72 41.66 11.05
CA LYS A 271 30.02 41.94 12.45
C LYS A 271 31.49 42.29 12.65
N ARG A 272 31.75 43.15 13.64
CA ARG A 272 33.10 43.41 14.16
C ARG A 272 33.25 42.68 15.49
N ALA A 273 34.29 41.85 15.59
CA ALA A 273 34.62 41.15 16.81
C ALA A 273 35.13 42.12 17.88
N LYS A 274 34.56 42.03 19.08
CA LYS A 274 34.87 42.91 20.23
C LYS A 274 34.90 42.10 21.52
N PRO A 275 35.71 42.50 22.52
CA PRO A 275 35.62 41.91 23.86
C PRO A 275 34.20 42.10 24.42
N GLY A 276 33.61 41.03 24.98
CA GLY A 276 32.25 41.03 25.52
C GLY A 276 31.16 40.81 24.46
N ARG A 277 30.89 41.82 23.60
CA ARG A 277 29.78 41.77 22.63
C ARG A 277 30.19 42.23 21.24
N ASP A 278 29.98 41.37 20.26
CA ASP A 278 30.23 41.67 18.86
C ASP A 278 29.28 42.73 18.30
N LEU A 279 29.82 43.70 17.57
CA LEU A 279 29.08 44.83 17.02
C LEU A 279 28.52 44.48 15.63
N ARG A 280 27.20 44.54 15.46
CA ARG A 280 26.51 44.44 14.16
C ARG A 280 26.73 45.73 13.38
N LEU A 281 27.25 45.63 12.15
CA LEU A 281 27.59 46.80 11.34
C LEU A 281 26.58 47.03 10.23
N VAL A 282 26.38 46.03 9.37
CA VAL A 282 25.49 46.15 8.21
C VAL A 282 24.89 44.79 7.87
N VAL A 283 23.67 44.81 7.36
CA VAL A 283 23.02 43.64 6.78
C VAL A 283 22.97 43.81 5.27
N LEU A 284 23.41 42.78 4.57
CA LEU A 284 23.49 42.69 3.12
C LEU A 284 22.61 41.53 2.66
N ARG A 285 22.21 41.54 1.40
CA ARG A 285 21.63 40.36 0.74
C ARG A 285 22.60 39.84 -0.32
N ALA A 286 22.79 38.53 -0.34
CA ALA A 286 23.56 37.87 -1.38
C ALA A 286 22.83 37.93 -2.72
N ARG A 287 23.56 38.10 -3.82
CA ARG A 287 23.01 37.98 -5.18
C ARG A 287 22.60 36.53 -5.47
N THR A 288 21.96 36.30 -6.62
CA THR A 288 21.62 34.94 -7.10
C THR A 288 22.82 33.98 -7.16
N SER A 289 24.02 34.51 -7.40
CA SER A 289 25.29 33.77 -7.37
C SER A 289 25.85 33.52 -5.97
N GLY A 290 25.17 33.96 -4.91
CA GLY A 290 25.65 33.95 -3.52
C GLY A 290 26.69 35.03 -3.20
N ARG A 291 27.13 35.84 -4.18
CA ARG A 291 28.13 36.90 -3.97
C ARG A 291 27.52 38.11 -3.27
N PHE A 292 28.29 38.72 -2.37
CA PHE A 292 27.98 40.01 -1.75
C PHE A 292 29.25 40.84 -1.57
N THR A 293 29.10 42.17 -1.52
CA THR A 293 30.22 43.10 -1.35
C THR A 293 29.81 44.27 -0.47
N THR A 294 30.72 44.77 0.35
CA THR A 294 30.51 45.99 1.13
C THR A 294 31.79 46.81 1.20
N ARG A 295 31.65 48.10 1.51
CA ARG A 295 32.79 49.01 1.69
C ARG A 295 33.63 48.53 2.87
N LEU A 296 34.94 48.70 2.78
CA LEU A 296 35.85 48.36 3.88
C LEU A 296 35.52 49.26 5.10
N PRO A 297 35.33 48.68 6.30
CA PRO A 297 35.08 49.47 7.51
C PRO A 297 36.24 50.42 7.81
N ARG A 298 35.93 51.66 8.23
CA ARG A 298 36.96 52.69 8.55
C ARG A 298 37.82 52.33 9.76
N ALA A 299 37.28 51.55 10.70
CA ALA A 299 37.97 51.17 11.93
C ALA A 299 38.79 49.88 11.72
N ALA A 300 40.05 49.86 12.19
CA ALA A 300 40.84 48.63 12.22
C ALA A 300 40.21 47.58 13.15
N GLY A 301 40.37 46.29 12.83
CA GLY A 301 39.83 45.23 13.67
C GLY A 301 39.68 43.88 12.98
N ARG A 302 39.00 42.98 13.69
CA ARG A 302 38.64 41.63 13.25
C ARG A 302 37.17 41.63 12.81
N PHE A 303 36.89 41.23 11.59
CA PHE A 303 35.56 41.25 11.00
C PHE A 303 35.18 39.86 10.49
N TYR A 304 33.92 39.51 10.62
CA TYR A 304 33.38 38.27 10.09
C TYR A 304 31.95 38.51 9.66
N VAL A 305 31.41 37.61 8.84
CA VAL A 305 30.00 37.65 8.47
C VAL A 305 29.27 36.44 9.02
N VAL A 306 27.97 36.63 9.21
CA VAL A 306 27.04 35.59 9.61
C VAL A 306 25.92 35.52 8.59
N VAL A 307 25.63 34.33 8.08
CA VAL A 307 24.42 34.02 7.33
C VAL A 307 23.42 33.46 8.33
N ARG A 308 22.24 34.08 8.42
CA ARG A 308 21.18 33.56 9.29
C ARG A 308 20.54 32.32 8.66
N GLY A 309 20.15 31.38 9.52
CA GLY A 309 19.32 30.28 9.09
C GLY A 309 17.98 30.81 8.55
N ARG A 310 17.45 30.14 7.52
CA ARG A 310 16.23 30.56 6.84
C ARG A 310 15.50 29.34 6.33
N TYR A 311 14.21 29.26 6.61
CA TYR A 311 13.32 28.31 5.96
C TYR A 311 12.98 28.79 4.54
N VAL A 312 13.06 27.89 3.57
CA VAL A 312 12.60 28.08 2.20
C VAL A 312 11.56 26.99 1.92
N PRO A 313 10.26 27.37 1.81
CA PRO A 313 9.18 26.41 1.54
C PRO A 313 9.45 25.58 0.28
N GLY A 314 9.18 24.28 0.35
CA GLY A 314 9.37 23.32 -0.74
C GLY A 314 10.83 23.08 -1.12
N VAL A 315 11.79 23.56 -0.33
CA VAL A 315 13.22 23.40 -0.65
C VAL A 315 14.05 22.91 0.54
N ALA A 316 14.10 23.69 1.63
CA ALA A 316 15.06 23.41 2.71
C ALA A 316 14.90 24.29 3.96
N GLU A 317 15.36 23.75 5.08
CA GLU A 317 15.85 24.53 6.22
C GLU A 317 17.32 24.92 5.99
N CYS A 318 17.58 26.12 5.44
CA CYS A 318 18.93 26.60 5.22
C CYS A 318 19.63 26.88 6.55
N VAL A 319 20.70 26.15 6.85
CA VAL A 319 21.39 26.20 8.14
C VAL A 319 22.20 27.49 8.28
N TRP A 320 22.23 28.04 9.50
CA TRP A 320 23.08 29.17 9.87
C TRP A 320 24.57 28.90 9.59
N SER A 321 25.31 29.93 9.17
CA SER A 321 26.77 29.80 9.01
C SER A 321 27.54 31.08 9.33
N ARG A 322 28.81 30.91 9.70
CA ARG A 322 29.74 32.00 10.04
C ARG A 322 31.02 31.88 9.25
N SER A 323 31.51 33.00 8.73
CA SER A 323 32.80 33.03 8.03
C SER A 323 33.96 32.98 9.01
N THR A 324 35.12 32.60 8.50
CA THR A 324 36.39 32.93 9.16
C THR A 324 36.54 34.44 9.34
N THR A 325 37.36 34.81 10.31
CA THR A 325 37.60 36.22 10.65
C THR A 325 38.67 36.82 9.75
N VAL A 326 38.37 37.97 9.15
CA VAL A 326 39.28 38.77 8.34
C VAL A 326 39.81 39.93 9.18
N ARG A 327 41.13 40.08 9.24
CA ARG A 327 41.78 41.21 9.91
C ARG A 327 41.92 42.38 8.95
N VAL A 328 41.40 43.54 9.34
CA VAL A 328 41.60 44.81 8.63
C VAL A 328 42.58 45.64 9.45
N ARG A 329 43.78 45.82 8.91
CA ARG A 329 44.80 46.77 9.39
C ARG A 329 44.60 48.10 8.65
N ARG A 330 44.81 49.21 9.36
CA ARG A 330 45.03 50.52 8.74
C ARG A 330 46.46 50.56 8.24
#